data_AF-A0A7K0BIB1-F1
#
_entry.id   AF-A0A7K0BIB1-F1
#
_cell.length_a   1.000
_cell.length_b   1.000
_cell.length_c   1.000
_cell.angle_alpha   90.00
_cell.angle_beta   90.00
_cell.angle_gamma   90.00
#
_symmetry.space_group_name_H-M   'P 1'
#
loop_
_entity.id
_entity.type
_entity.pdbx_description
1 polymer ?
#
loop_
_entity_poly.entity_id
_entity_poly.type
_entity_poly.pdbx_seq_one_letter_code
_entity_poly.pdbx_strand_id
1 'polypeptide(L)'
;MQFLFSTIFIFLTLLGFSQQTFSVYFDTAKYDLTSQESKRLQDWINLNSKSKILSMEGFTDEVGSISYNDTLSLKRVGYIYNQVQKKVPVRADFKTNGFGESKLISENKAENRRVTIYYLSEFQIELEEFIINDFKVQKSLDSLSIKALDKLNIHPKLALNEIVQKVPEGTLFNLEDIQFHFDSAVLMLNAKEELNKWFVVLNKNPNLKIIVQGHICCIPKDDILLSSKRAKAVMDYLVSKGVEKERIQYIGYGSTRPKFIIPEKNGYEALMNRRVEIVIQEK
;
A
#
# COMPACT_ATOMS: atom_id res chain seq x y z
N MET A 1 2.09 -43.94 25.08
CA MET A 1 2.70 -42.68 24.64
C MET A 1 2.61 -42.60 23.12
N GLN A 2 1.59 -41.93 22.59
CA GLN A 2 1.49 -41.58 21.18
C GLN A 2 1.37 -40.06 21.11
N PHE A 3 2.39 -39.41 20.58
CA PHE A 3 2.40 -37.97 20.33
C PHE A 3 1.58 -37.70 19.06
N LEU A 4 0.39 -37.13 19.19
CA LEU A 4 -0.31 -36.52 18.08
C LEU A 4 0.32 -35.15 17.79
N PHE A 5 1.07 -35.07 16.70
CA PHE A 5 1.44 -33.81 16.07
C PHE A 5 0.16 -33.15 15.52
N SER A 6 -0.31 -32.11 16.18
CA SER A 6 -1.34 -31.22 15.62
C SER A 6 -0.62 -30.15 14.80
N THR A 7 -0.55 -30.35 13.48
CA THR A 7 -0.19 -29.30 12.53
C THR A 7 -1.30 -28.25 12.52
N ILE A 8 -1.08 -27.16 13.25
CA ILE A 8 -1.92 -25.97 13.19
C ILE A 8 -1.70 -25.35 11.80
N PHE A 9 -2.62 -25.65 10.88
CA PHE A 9 -2.79 -24.90 9.65
C PHE A 9 -3.28 -23.50 10.03
N ILE A 10 -2.38 -22.53 10.06
CA ILE A 10 -2.74 -21.12 10.23
C ILE A 10 -3.50 -20.72 8.99
N PHE A 11 -4.82 -20.71 9.09
CA PHE A 11 -5.71 -20.12 8.10
C PHE A 11 -5.48 -18.61 8.15
N LEU A 12 -4.54 -18.13 7.33
CA LEU A 12 -4.36 -16.71 7.06
C LEU A 12 -5.70 -16.24 6.47
N THR A 13 -6.52 -15.58 7.28
CA THR A 13 -7.68 -14.86 6.78
C THR A 13 -7.16 -13.67 6.00
N LEU A 14 -6.81 -13.92 4.74
CA LEU A 14 -6.70 -12.89 3.72
C LEU A 14 -8.07 -12.25 3.65
N LEU A 15 -8.24 -11.12 4.36
CA LEU A 15 -9.24 -10.15 3.99
C LEU A 15 -8.87 -9.73 2.58
N GLY A 16 -9.47 -10.39 1.60
CA GLY A 16 -9.32 -10.03 0.20
C GLY A 16 -9.77 -8.59 0.08
N PHE A 17 -8.83 -7.69 -0.22
CA PHE A 17 -9.17 -6.36 -0.68
C PHE A 17 -9.91 -6.54 -2.00
N SER A 18 -11.24 -6.58 -1.94
CA SER A 18 -12.05 -6.70 -3.14
C SER A 18 -11.93 -5.41 -3.94
N GLN A 19 -11.61 -5.56 -5.23
CA GLN A 19 -11.72 -4.51 -6.22
C GLN A 19 -13.13 -3.90 -6.19
N GLN A 20 -13.21 -2.56 -6.23
CA GLN A 20 -14.51 -1.90 -6.31
C GLN A 20 -15.09 -2.10 -7.70
N THR A 21 -16.42 -2.22 -7.79
CA THR A 21 -17.11 -2.39 -9.06
C THR A 21 -18.20 -1.36 -9.25
N PHE A 22 -18.39 -0.94 -10.49
CA PHE A 22 -19.52 -0.13 -10.90
C PHE A 22 -20.03 -0.65 -12.24
N SER A 23 -21.29 -1.06 -12.29
CA SER A 23 -21.89 -1.61 -13.51
C SER A 23 -22.85 -0.62 -14.13
N VAL A 24 -22.78 -0.44 -15.45
CA VAL A 24 -23.70 0.36 -16.27
C VAL A 24 -24.50 -0.57 -17.17
N TYR A 25 -25.81 -0.35 -17.30
CA TYR A 25 -26.71 -1.25 -18.03
C TYR A 25 -27.16 -0.67 -19.38
N PHE A 26 -27.57 -1.57 -20.28
CA PHE A 26 -27.92 -1.24 -21.66
C PHE A 26 -29.27 -1.86 -22.05
N ASP A 27 -29.96 -1.19 -22.96
CA ASP A 27 -31.12 -1.77 -23.63
C ASP A 27 -30.72 -2.89 -24.58
N THR A 28 -31.70 -3.72 -24.94
CA THR A 28 -31.51 -4.85 -25.85
C THR A 28 -30.91 -4.38 -27.18
N ALA A 29 -29.87 -5.08 -27.64
CA ALA A 29 -29.13 -4.78 -28.87
C ALA A 29 -28.50 -3.38 -28.98
N LYS A 30 -28.49 -2.58 -27.90
CA LYS A 30 -27.86 -1.25 -27.86
C LYS A 30 -26.48 -1.27 -27.23
N TYR A 31 -25.61 -0.35 -27.67
CA TYR A 31 -24.29 -0.12 -27.06
C TYR A 31 -24.12 1.31 -26.52
N ASP A 32 -25.06 2.20 -26.85
CA ASP A 32 -25.25 3.52 -26.27
C ASP A 32 -26.12 3.44 -25.01
N LEU A 33 -25.99 4.43 -24.13
CA LEU A 33 -26.70 4.48 -22.86
C LEU A 33 -28.02 5.24 -22.97
N THR A 34 -29.00 4.81 -22.19
CA THR A 34 -30.21 5.59 -21.91
C THR A 34 -29.83 6.88 -21.16
N SER A 35 -30.71 7.88 -21.18
CA SER A 35 -30.48 9.14 -20.43
C SER A 35 -30.29 8.90 -18.93
N GLN A 36 -31.00 7.93 -18.36
CA GLN A 36 -30.88 7.56 -16.95
C GLN A 36 -29.51 6.95 -16.64
N GLU A 37 -29.06 5.98 -17.43
CA GLU A 37 -27.76 5.32 -17.22
C GLU A 37 -26.59 6.25 -17.54
N SER A 38 -26.75 7.14 -18.52
CA SER A 38 -25.78 8.20 -18.81
C SER A 38 -25.60 9.14 -17.60
N LYS A 39 -26.69 9.55 -16.96
CA LYS A 39 -26.63 10.36 -15.72
C LYS A 39 -25.92 9.61 -14.59
N ARG A 40 -26.29 8.34 -14.36
CA ARG A 40 -25.67 7.50 -13.32
C ARG A 40 -24.17 7.35 -13.52
N LEU A 41 -23.72 7.18 -14.77
CA LEU A 41 -22.31 7.16 -15.12
C LEU A 41 -21.62 8.50 -14.85
N GLN A 42 -22.22 9.65 -15.21
CA GLN A 42 -21.61 10.95 -14.91
C GLN A 42 -21.50 11.20 -13.40
N ASP A 43 -22.52 10.85 -12.62
CA ASP A 43 -22.50 10.97 -11.16
C ASP A 43 -21.35 10.12 -10.58
N TRP A 44 -21.18 8.89 -11.07
CA TRP A 44 -20.07 8.03 -10.66
C TRP A 44 -18.70 8.62 -11.04
N ILE A 45 -18.53 9.16 -12.25
CA ILE A 45 -17.29 9.80 -12.70
C ILE A 45 -16.92 10.96 -11.77
N ASN A 46 -17.88 11.82 -11.43
CA ASN A 46 -17.63 12.99 -10.59
C ASN A 46 -17.18 12.59 -9.17
N LEU A 47 -17.80 11.57 -8.59
CA LEU A 47 -17.45 11.03 -7.27
C LEU A 47 -16.10 10.29 -7.27
N ASN A 48 -15.68 9.75 -8.43
CA ASN A 48 -14.51 8.87 -8.56
C ASN A 48 -13.39 9.48 -9.40
N SER A 49 -13.32 10.82 -9.50
CA SER A 49 -12.28 11.52 -10.28
C SER A 49 -10.85 11.21 -9.82
N LYS A 50 -10.67 10.80 -8.56
CA LYS A 50 -9.39 10.36 -7.98
C LYS A 50 -9.20 8.86 -7.91
N SER A 51 -10.21 8.07 -8.29
CA SER A 51 -10.09 6.62 -8.36
C SER A 51 -9.22 6.21 -9.55
N LYS A 52 -8.80 4.94 -9.58
CA LYS A 52 -7.94 4.40 -10.64
C LYS A 52 -8.61 3.17 -11.25
N ILE A 53 -8.99 3.27 -12.51
CA ILE A 53 -9.64 2.17 -13.24
C ILE A 53 -8.61 1.09 -13.55
N LEU A 54 -8.96 -0.15 -13.22
CA LEU A 54 -8.14 -1.35 -13.41
C LEU A 54 -8.51 -2.09 -14.70
N SER A 55 -9.79 -2.32 -14.93
CA SER A 55 -10.29 -3.04 -16.09
C SER A 55 -11.76 -2.73 -16.36
N MET A 56 -12.22 -3.10 -17.55
CA MET A 56 -13.63 -3.09 -17.90
C MET A 56 -14.02 -4.40 -18.56
N GLU A 57 -15.20 -4.89 -18.21
CA GLU A 57 -15.74 -6.12 -18.76
C GLU A 57 -17.15 -5.87 -19.31
N GLY A 58 -17.37 -6.23 -20.56
CA GLY A 58 -18.64 -6.09 -21.26
C GLY A 58 -19.39 -7.41 -21.34
N PHE A 59 -20.71 -7.34 -21.21
CA PHE A 59 -21.59 -8.50 -21.19
C PHE A 59 -22.86 -8.22 -22.00
N THR A 60 -23.48 -9.30 -22.47
CA THR A 60 -24.81 -9.33 -23.09
C THR A 60 -25.69 -10.35 -22.36
N ASP A 61 -26.98 -10.29 -22.62
CA ASP A 61 -27.86 -11.45 -22.40
C ASP A 61 -27.62 -12.50 -23.51
N GLU A 62 -28.31 -13.63 -23.40
CA GLU A 62 -28.25 -14.77 -24.32
C GLU A 62 -29.04 -14.55 -25.63
N VAL A 63 -29.53 -13.33 -25.86
CA VAL A 63 -30.34 -13.03 -27.05
C VAL A 63 -29.43 -12.60 -28.19
N GLY A 64 -29.27 -13.48 -29.18
CA GLY A 64 -28.47 -13.22 -30.38
C GLY A 64 -27.63 -14.42 -30.78
N SER A 65 -26.73 -14.24 -31.75
CA SER A 65 -25.67 -15.22 -31.99
C SER A 65 -24.48 -14.92 -31.08
N ILE A 66 -23.71 -15.95 -30.72
CA ILE A 66 -22.50 -15.81 -29.89
C ILE A 66 -21.56 -14.74 -30.45
N SER A 67 -21.24 -14.82 -31.75
CA SER A 67 -20.35 -13.84 -32.42
C SER A 67 -20.88 -12.41 -32.40
N TYR A 68 -22.21 -12.24 -32.51
CA TYR A 68 -22.85 -10.93 -32.38
C TYR A 68 -22.71 -10.40 -30.94
N ASN A 69 -22.96 -11.24 -29.95
CA ASN A 69 -22.90 -10.90 -28.53
C ASN A 69 -21.47 -10.56 -28.09
N ASP A 70 -20.47 -11.30 -28.56
CA ASP A 70 -19.06 -10.98 -28.35
C ASP A 70 -18.72 -9.58 -28.90
N THR A 71 -19.13 -9.30 -30.14
CA THR A 71 -18.91 -7.99 -30.76
C THR A 71 -19.64 -6.86 -30.02
N LEU A 72 -20.91 -7.08 -29.65
CA LEU A 72 -21.73 -6.08 -28.96
C LEU A 72 -21.15 -5.75 -27.58
N SER A 73 -20.67 -6.76 -26.85
CA SER A 73 -20.05 -6.57 -25.54
C SER A 73 -18.80 -5.68 -25.62
N LEU A 74 -17.95 -5.86 -26.63
CA LEU A 74 -16.78 -5.01 -26.86
C LEU A 74 -17.16 -3.58 -27.26
N LYS A 75 -18.19 -3.40 -28.11
CA LYS A 75 -18.70 -2.07 -28.47
C LYS A 75 -19.18 -1.30 -27.24
N ARG A 76 -19.87 -1.96 -26.32
CA ARG A 76 -20.31 -1.36 -25.05
C ARG A 76 -19.12 -0.92 -24.20
N VAL A 77 -18.09 -1.77 -24.07
CA VAL A 77 -16.88 -1.40 -23.32
C VAL A 77 -16.19 -0.19 -23.94
N GLY A 78 -16.01 -0.16 -25.27
CA GLY A 78 -15.42 0.98 -25.98
C GLY A 78 -16.22 2.27 -25.78
N TYR A 79 -17.55 2.18 -25.81
CA TYR A 79 -18.43 3.32 -25.54
C TYR A 79 -18.20 3.90 -24.13
N ILE A 80 -18.19 3.05 -23.09
CA ILE A 80 -17.97 3.48 -21.70
C ILE A 80 -16.55 4.03 -21.51
N TYR A 81 -15.55 3.34 -22.05
CA TYR A 81 -14.15 3.75 -21.95
C TYR A 81 -13.94 5.17 -22.49
N ASN A 82 -14.52 5.48 -23.65
CA ASN A 82 -14.43 6.81 -24.25
C ASN A 82 -14.99 7.93 -23.36
N GLN A 83 -15.99 7.62 -22.53
CA GLN A 83 -16.61 8.58 -21.61
C GLN A 83 -15.79 8.82 -20.34
N VAL A 84 -15.00 7.84 -19.89
CA VAL A 84 -14.31 7.89 -18.59
C VAL A 84 -12.81 8.16 -18.68
N GLN A 85 -12.12 7.73 -19.76
CA GLN A 85 -10.65 7.68 -19.85
C GLN A 85 -9.93 9.04 -19.64
N LYS A 86 -10.60 10.16 -19.92
CA LYS A 86 -10.05 11.52 -19.74
C LYS A 86 -10.46 12.18 -18.41
N LYS A 87 -11.35 11.53 -17.65
CA LYS A 87 -11.96 12.06 -16.43
C LYS A 87 -11.57 11.28 -15.18
N VAL A 88 -11.26 10.00 -15.34
CA VAL A 88 -10.79 9.12 -14.26
C VAL A 88 -9.48 8.48 -14.69
N PRO A 89 -8.41 8.54 -13.87
CA PRO A 89 -7.15 7.85 -14.15
C PRO A 89 -7.34 6.37 -14.46
N VAL A 90 -6.58 5.88 -15.44
CA VAL A 90 -6.57 4.49 -15.87
C VAL A 90 -5.19 3.91 -15.58
N ARG A 91 -5.14 2.69 -15.05
CA ARG A 91 -3.89 2.00 -14.77
C ARG A 91 -3.13 1.68 -16.07
N ALA A 92 -1.80 1.68 -16.01
CA ALA A 92 -0.97 1.50 -17.21
C ALA A 92 -1.14 0.13 -17.89
N ASP A 93 -1.50 -0.90 -17.14
CA ASP A 93 -1.77 -2.27 -17.59
C ASP A 93 -3.28 -2.55 -17.77
N PHE A 94 -4.09 -1.50 -17.93
CA PHE A 94 -5.55 -1.59 -18.10
C PHE A 94 -5.94 -2.53 -19.24
N LYS A 95 -6.98 -3.34 -18.99
CA LYS A 95 -7.52 -4.29 -19.94
C LYS A 95 -9.03 -4.15 -20.10
N THR A 96 -9.48 -4.40 -21.32
CA THR A 96 -10.90 -4.51 -21.67
C THR A 96 -11.19 -5.91 -22.14
N ASN A 97 -12.25 -6.53 -21.63
CA ASN A 97 -12.71 -7.84 -22.08
C ASN A 97 -14.18 -7.76 -22.51
N GLY A 98 -14.53 -8.41 -23.61
CA GLY A 98 -15.90 -8.65 -24.01
C GLY A 98 -16.23 -10.11 -23.80
N PHE A 99 -17.21 -10.41 -22.95
CA PHE A 99 -17.59 -11.79 -22.62
C PHE A 99 -18.86 -12.25 -23.33
N GLY A 100 -19.53 -11.39 -24.11
CA GLY A 100 -20.82 -11.70 -24.70
C GLY A 100 -21.78 -12.26 -23.65
N GLU A 101 -22.37 -13.41 -23.94
CA GLU A 101 -23.30 -14.14 -23.06
C GLU A 101 -22.63 -15.18 -22.15
N SER A 102 -21.30 -15.32 -22.18
CA SER A 102 -20.58 -16.42 -21.49
C SER A 102 -20.60 -16.33 -19.95
N LYS A 103 -21.01 -15.19 -19.38
CA LYS A 103 -21.00 -14.91 -17.94
C LYS A 103 -22.30 -14.24 -17.47
N LEU A 104 -23.42 -14.95 -17.66
CA LEU A 104 -24.73 -14.55 -17.13
C LEU A 104 -24.70 -14.58 -15.59
N ILE A 105 -25.31 -13.58 -14.96
CA ILE A 105 -25.34 -13.43 -13.50
C ILE A 105 -26.76 -13.51 -12.92
N SER A 106 -27.78 -13.46 -13.78
CA SER A 106 -29.18 -13.38 -13.38
C SER A 106 -30.07 -13.96 -14.47
N GLU A 107 -31.23 -14.49 -14.09
CA GLU A 107 -32.29 -14.87 -15.03
C GLU A 107 -32.95 -13.63 -15.65
N ASN A 108 -32.88 -12.48 -14.97
CA ASN A 108 -33.32 -11.21 -15.52
C ASN A 108 -32.30 -10.73 -16.57
N LYS A 109 -32.65 -10.92 -17.85
CA LYS A 109 -31.84 -10.52 -19.02
C LYS A 109 -31.30 -9.09 -18.93
N ALA A 110 -32.05 -8.16 -18.35
CA ALA A 110 -31.60 -6.76 -18.24
C ALA A 110 -30.32 -6.60 -17.41
N GLU A 111 -30.13 -7.43 -16.39
CA GLU A 111 -28.95 -7.38 -15.52
C GLU A 111 -27.70 -7.97 -16.19
N ASN A 112 -27.88 -8.77 -17.24
CA ASN A 112 -26.78 -9.33 -18.02
C ASN A 112 -26.25 -8.35 -19.07
N ARG A 113 -27.08 -7.41 -19.54
CA ARG A 113 -26.68 -6.38 -20.51
C ARG A 113 -25.94 -5.23 -19.83
N ARG A 114 -24.67 -5.44 -19.49
CA ARG A 114 -23.89 -4.46 -18.72
C ARG A 114 -22.45 -4.30 -19.18
N VAL A 115 -21.83 -3.22 -18.71
CA VAL A 115 -20.39 -3.08 -18.61
C VAL A 115 -20.05 -2.88 -17.14
N THR A 116 -19.14 -3.68 -16.61
CA THR A 116 -18.63 -3.56 -15.24
C THR A 116 -17.25 -2.91 -15.28
N ILE A 117 -17.12 -1.77 -14.59
CA ILE A 117 -15.86 -1.07 -14.36
C ILE A 117 -15.29 -1.58 -13.04
N TYR A 118 -14.05 -2.04 -13.06
CA TYR A 118 -13.28 -2.41 -11.88
C TYR A 118 -12.28 -1.30 -11.57
N TYR A 119 -12.25 -0.83 -10.33
CA TYR A 119 -11.42 0.30 -9.94
C TYR A 119 -10.89 0.19 -8.50
N LEU A 120 -9.85 0.95 -8.22
CA LEU A 120 -9.34 1.22 -6.87
C LEU A 120 -9.85 2.58 -6.42
N SER A 121 -10.32 2.65 -5.18
CA SER A 121 -10.57 3.93 -4.50
C SER A 121 -9.27 4.66 -4.16
N GLU A 122 -9.35 5.95 -3.81
CA GLU A 122 -8.19 6.76 -3.39
C GLU A 122 -7.39 6.07 -2.27
N PHE A 123 -8.07 5.50 -1.28
CA PHE A 123 -7.44 4.74 -0.19
C PHE A 123 -6.71 3.48 -0.69
N GLN A 124 -7.32 2.74 -1.61
CA GLN A 124 -6.70 1.52 -2.16
C GLN A 124 -5.49 1.83 -3.05
N ILE A 125 -5.50 2.97 -3.74
CA ILE A 125 -4.35 3.46 -4.51
C ILE A 125 -3.18 3.76 -3.57
N GLU A 126 -3.44 4.49 -2.48
CA GLU A 126 -2.41 4.79 -1.48
C GLU A 126 -1.82 3.50 -0.90
N LEU A 127 -2.66 2.54 -0.54
CA LEU A 127 -2.22 1.24 -0.04
C LEU A 127 -1.37 0.47 -1.08
N GLU A 128 -1.79 0.45 -2.34
CA GLU A 128 -1.04 -0.18 -3.43
C GLU A 128 0.36 0.41 -3.56
N GLU A 129 0.49 1.74 -3.52
CA GLU A 129 1.78 2.43 -3.60
C GLU A 129 2.72 2.05 -2.45
N PHE A 130 2.18 1.97 -1.22
CA PHE A 130 2.96 1.51 -0.06
C PHE A 130 3.39 0.05 -0.18
N ILE A 131 2.50 -0.85 -0.60
CA ILE A 131 2.84 -2.27 -0.76
C ILE A 131 3.96 -2.46 -1.81
N ILE A 132 3.87 -1.76 -2.94
CA ILE A 132 4.89 -1.83 -4.00
C ILE A 132 6.23 -1.28 -3.48
N ASN A 133 6.21 -0.16 -2.77
CA ASN A 133 7.39 0.41 -2.12
C ASN A 133 8.02 -0.60 -1.15
N ASP A 134 7.22 -1.14 -0.24
CA ASP A 134 7.69 -2.04 0.82
C ASP A 134 8.27 -3.32 0.25
N PHE A 135 7.68 -3.89 -0.81
CA PHE A 135 8.25 -5.03 -1.53
C PHE A 135 9.63 -4.71 -2.11
N LYS A 136 9.80 -3.53 -2.73
CA LYS A 136 11.08 -3.09 -3.30
C LYS A 136 12.14 -2.89 -2.22
N VAL A 137 11.78 -2.24 -1.11
CA VAL A 137 12.70 -1.96 -0.01
C VAL A 137 13.04 -3.22 0.76
N GLN A 138 12.09 -4.13 0.96
CA GLN A 138 12.33 -5.43 1.60
C GLN A 138 13.39 -6.24 0.84
N LYS A 139 13.34 -6.25 -0.50
CA LYS A 139 14.38 -6.89 -1.32
C LYS A 139 15.79 -6.31 -1.07
N SER A 140 15.91 -5.01 -0.81
CA SER A 140 17.18 -4.39 -0.43
C SER A 140 17.62 -4.76 0.98
N LEU A 141 16.67 -4.96 1.91
CA LEU A 141 16.98 -5.40 3.27
C LEU A 141 17.40 -6.86 3.32
N ASP A 142 16.81 -7.71 2.47
CA ASP A 142 17.13 -9.14 2.41
C ASP A 142 18.58 -9.41 1.95
N SER A 143 19.20 -8.47 1.22
CA SER A 143 20.62 -8.53 0.88
C SER A 143 21.57 -8.11 2.00
N LEU A 144 21.06 -7.55 3.10
CA LEU A 144 21.87 -7.05 4.22
C LEU A 144 21.85 -8.01 5.40
N SER A 145 22.99 -8.14 6.08
CA SER A 145 23.07 -8.87 7.35
C SER A 145 22.65 -7.97 8.51
N ILE A 146 21.35 -7.88 8.78
CA ILE A 146 20.81 -6.95 9.78
C ILE A 146 21.23 -7.32 11.20
N LYS A 147 21.86 -6.38 11.92
CA LYS A 147 22.25 -6.52 13.33
C LYS A 147 21.89 -5.27 14.12
N ALA A 148 21.21 -5.45 15.24
CA ALA A 148 20.90 -4.35 16.15
C ALA A 148 22.17 -3.77 16.79
N LEU A 149 22.21 -2.45 16.95
CA LEU A 149 23.36 -1.70 17.45
C LEU A 149 23.82 -2.17 18.83
N ASP A 150 22.88 -2.51 19.72
CA ASP A 150 23.14 -3.01 21.08
C ASP A 150 23.93 -4.33 21.10
N LYS A 151 23.90 -5.10 20.00
CA LYS A 151 24.69 -6.32 19.82
C LYS A 151 26.09 -6.04 19.27
N LEU A 152 26.39 -4.81 18.89
CA LEU A 152 27.71 -4.36 18.48
C LEU A 152 28.38 -3.75 19.71
N ASN A 153 29.51 -4.30 20.16
CA ASN A 153 30.25 -3.85 21.34
C ASN A 153 30.86 -2.45 21.13
N ILE A 154 30.02 -1.42 21.13
CA ILE A 154 30.39 -0.04 20.86
C ILE A 154 30.50 0.73 22.17
N HIS A 155 31.55 1.53 22.29
CA HIS A 155 31.76 2.34 23.48
C HIS A 155 30.63 3.38 23.65
N PRO A 156 30.02 3.48 24.84
CA PRO A 156 28.82 4.29 25.08
C PRO A 156 29.05 5.81 25.04
N LYS A 157 30.29 6.29 24.90
CA LYS A 157 30.63 7.72 24.88
C LYS A 157 30.78 8.31 23.46
N LEU A 158 30.62 7.50 22.42
CA LEU A 158 30.80 7.98 21.04
C LEU A 158 29.61 8.82 20.60
N ALA A 159 29.89 9.88 19.83
CA ALA A 159 28.84 10.66 19.19
C ALA A 159 28.19 9.83 18.08
N LEU A 160 26.90 10.07 17.78
CA LEU A 160 26.14 9.31 16.78
C LEU A 160 26.87 9.21 15.42
N ASN A 161 27.49 10.30 14.96
CA ASN A 161 28.27 10.30 13.72
C ASN A 161 29.48 9.35 13.76
N GLU A 162 30.17 9.27 14.90
CA GLU A 162 31.32 8.38 15.07
C GLU A 162 30.88 6.91 15.12
N ILE A 163 29.74 6.64 15.77
CA ILE A 163 29.12 5.31 15.78
C ILE A 163 28.79 4.91 14.36
N VAL A 164 28.08 5.78 13.63
CA VAL A 164 27.66 5.53 12.24
C VAL A 164 28.86 5.26 11.35
N GLN A 165 30.00 5.91 11.53
CA GLN A 165 31.20 5.62 10.76
C GLN A 165 31.83 4.25 11.07
N LYS A 166 31.78 3.80 12.33
CA LYS A 166 32.43 2.55 12.80
C LYS A 166 31.60 1.29 12.59
N VAL A 167 30.28 1.38 12.53
CA VAL A 167 29.40 0.21 12.38
C VAL A 167 29.42 -0.34 10.94
N PRO A 168 29.16 -1.62 10.70
CA PRO A 168 28.98 -2.13 9.34
C PRO A 168 27.64 -1.69 8.72
N GLU A 169 27.52 -1.84 7.40
CA GLU A 169 26.21 -1.86 6.72
C GLU A 169 25.30 -2.95 7.32
N GLY A 170 23.99 -2.74 7.25
CA GLY A 170 22.99 -3.58 7.91
C GLY A 170 22.83 -3.30 9.41
N THR A 171 23.57 -2.35 9.99
CA THR A 171 23.38 -1.99 11.40
C THR A 171 22.02 -1.30 11.60
N LEU A 172 21.23 -1.82 12.53
CA LEU A 172 19.90 -1.34 12.90
C LEU A 172 19.98 -0.48 14.16
N PHE A 173 19.62 0.78 14.02
CA PHE A 173 19.49 1.78 15.07
C PHE A 173 18.03 1.90 15.48
N ASN A 174 17.76 1.82 16.79
CA ASN A 174 16.45 2.17 17.31
C ASN A 174 16.43 3.68 17.54
N LEU A 175 15.45 4.39 16.98
CA LEU A 175 15.29 5.81 17.24
C LEU A 175 14.37 5.95 18.43
N GLU A 176 15.00 6.04 19.60
CA GLU A 176 14.32 6.37 20.85
C GLU A 176 13.62 7.74 20.68
N ASP A 177 12.43 7.90 21.26
CA ASP A 177 11.65 9.14 21.27
C ASP A 177 11.07 9.66 19.93
N ILE A 178 10.98 8.82 18.89
CA ILE A 178 10.17 9.16 17.70
C ILE A 178 8.69 8.97 18.00
N GLN A 179 8.03 10.06 18.42
CA GLN A 179 6.61 10.11 18.74
C GLN A 179 5.79 10.82 17.66
N PHE A 180 4.54 10.35 17.51
CA PHE A 180 3.56 10.89 16.58
C PHE A 180 2.29 11.29 17.34
N HIS A 181 1.54 12.26 16.82
CA HIS A 181 0.19 12.52 17.32
C HIS A 181 -0.69 11.27 17.18
N PHE A 182 -1.67 11.13 18.07
CA PHE A 182 -2.55 9.97 18.17
C PHE A 182 -3.11 9.57 16.79
N ASP A 183 -2.99 8.28 16.47
CA ASP A 183 -3.45 7.65 15.23
C ASP A 183 -3.05 8.39 13.94
N SER A 184 -1.85 9.00 13.94
CA SER A 184 -1.37 9.77 12.80
C SER A 184 0.09 9.49 12.48
N ALA A 185 0.54 10.07 11.37
CA ALA A 185 1.94 10.19 10.98
C ALA A 185 2.51 11.60 11.22
N VAL A 186 1.82 12.44 12.00
CA VAL A 186 2.30 13.80 12.33
C VAL A 186 3.35 13.71 13.43
N LEU A 187 4.60 14.07 13.10
CA LEU A 187 5.75 14.06 14.02
C LEU A 187 5.61 15.11 15.12
N MET A 188 5.81 14.68 16.37
CA MET A 188 5.90 15.56 17.54
C MET A 188 7.24 16.31 17.60
N LEU A 189 7.35 17.31 18.48
CA LEU A 189 8.54 18.15 18.58
C LEU A 189 9.80 17.36 18.98
N ASN A 190 9.70 16.50 20.00
CA ASN A 190 10.78 15.60 20.42
C ASN A 190 11.26 14.69 19.29
N ALA A 191 10.34 14.16 18.47
CA ALA A 191 10.71 13.37 17.30
C ALA A 191 11.56 14.18 16.32
N LYS A 192 11.21 15.45 16.10
CA LYS A 192 11.97 16.36 15.23
C LYS A 192 13.37 16.65 15.78
N GLU A 193 13.52 16.77 17.10
CA GLU A 193 14.83 16.94 17.75
C GLU A 193 15.74 15.73 17.54
N GLU A 194 15.21 14.52 17.68
CA GLU A 194 15.96 13.28 17.40
C GLU A 194 16.34 13.18 15.90
N LEU A 195 15.40 13.50 15.00
CA LEU A 195 15.67 13.50 13.56
C LEU A 195 16.70 14.56 13.14
N ASN A 196 16.81 15.68 13.85
CA ASN A 196 17.87 16.66 13.59
C ASN A 196 19.27 16.08 13.86
N LYS A 197 19.43 15.14 14.82
CA LYS A 197 20.70 14.44 15.04
C LYS A 197 21.07 13.60 13.82
N TRP A 198 20.09 12.88 13.25
CA TRP A 198 20.26 12.10 12.02
C TRP A 198 20.50 12.97 10.80
N PHE A 199 19.87 14.13 10.69
CA PHE A 199 20.16 15.11 9.65
C PHE A 199 21.65 15.51 9.66
N VAL A 200 22.21 15.82 10.85
CA VAL A 200 23.64 16.16 10.96
C VAL A 200 24.54 15.01 10.51
N VAL A 201 24.18 13.77 10.83
CA VAL A 201 24.91 12.57 10.36
C VAL A 201 24.84 12.44 8.84
N LEU A 202 23.65 12.53 8.24
CA LEU A 202 23.45 12.41 6.79
C LEU A 202 24.16 13.53 6.03
N ASN A 203 24.22 14.73 6.59
CA ASN A 203 24.95 15.86 6.01
C ASN A 203 26.48 15.67 6.08
N LYS A 204 26.99 15.08 7.16
CA LYS A 204 28.44 14.80 7.31
C LYS A 204 28.92 13.62 6.48
N ASN A 205 28.04 12.71 6.08
CA ASN A 205 28.38 11.52 5.31
C ASN A 205 27.54 11.51 4.02
N PRO A 206 27.95 12.21 2.95
CA PRO A 206 27.11 12.41 1.75
C PRO A 206 26.78 11.12 0.99
N ASN A 207 27.58 10.08 1.12
CA ASN A 207 27.35 8.77 0.48
C ASN A 207 26.44 7.86 1.31
N LEU A 208 26.19 8.18 2.59
CA LEU A 208 25.41 7.35 3.49
C LEU A 208 23.95 7.26 2.99
N LYS A 209 23.47 6.04 2.76
CA LYS A 209 22.07 5.73 2.49
C LYS A 209 21.47 4.95 3.65
N ILE A 210 20.21 5.25 3.96
CA ILE A 210 19.49 4.65 5.09
C ILE A 210 18.12 4.12 4.68
N ILE A 211 17.65 3.13 5.41
CA ILE A 211 16.28 2.60 5.31
C ILE A 211 15.57 2.84 6.65
N VAL A 212 14.46 3.56 6.62
CA VAL A 212 13.61 3.84 7.78
C VAL A 212 12.53 2.77 7.91
N GLN A 213 12.43 2.14 9.06
CA GLN A 213 11.46 1.08 9.35
C GLN A 213 10.41 1.58 10.34
N GLY A 214 9.13 1.51 9.97
CA GLY A 214 8.01 1.91 10.82
C GLY A 214 7.30 0.71 11.44
N HIS A 215 6.98 0.82 12.74
CA HIS A 215 6.25 -0.21 13.49
C HIS A 215 5.08 0.39 14.27
N ILE A 216 4.02 -0.38 14.45
CA ILE A 216 2.89 -0.02 15.31
C ILE A 216 2.75 -1.02 16.46
N CYS A 217 2.03 -0.61 17.50
CA CYS A 217 1.66 -1.44 18.64
C CYS A 217 0.15 -1.70 18.63
N CYS A 218 -0.32 -2.48 19.60
CA CYS A 218 -1.68 -2.36 20.15
C CYS A 218 -2.82 -2.80 19.22
N ILE A 219 -2.52 -3.30 18.01
CA ILE A 219 -3.53 -3.77 17.05
C ILE A 219 -3.20 -5.21 16.63
N PRO A 220 -4.07 -6.19 16.94
CA PRO A 220 -3.90 -7.57 16.48
C PRO A 220 -4.00 -7.70 14.96
N LYS A 221 -4.78 -6.82 14.34
CA LYS A 221 -4.89 -6.69 12.88
C LYS A 221 -3.78 -5.77 12.38
N ASP A 222 -3.03 -6.28 11.42
CA ASP A 222 -1.91 -5.56 10.84
C ASP A 222 -2.39 -4.31 10.08
N ASP A 223 -1.87 -3.14 10.46
CA ASP A 223 -2.06 -1.88 9.75
C ASP A 223 -0.70 -1.40 9.21
N ILE A 224 -0.36 -1.98 8.06
CA ILE A 224 0.84 -1.63 7.29
C ILE A 224 0.75 -0.16 6.85
N LEU A 225 -0.44 0.36 6.56
CA LEU A 225 -0.61 1.72 6.04
C LEU A 225 -0.13 2.76 7.06
N LEU A 226 -0.56 2.68 8.32
CA LEU A 226 -0.13 3.62 9.35
C LEU A 226 1.38 3.55 9.60
N SER A 227 1.94 2.33 9.66
CA SER A 227 3.38 2.15 9.86
C SER A 227 4.20 2.73 8.70
N SER A 228 3.73 2.55 7.46
CA SER A 228 4.38 3.07 6.24
C SER A 228 4.28 4.59 6.17
N LYS A 229 3.12 5.15 6.53
CA LYS A 229 2.93 6.61 6.65
C LYS A 229 3.89 7.22 7.64
N ARG A 230 4.10 6.58 8.79
CA ARG A 230 5.06 7.03 9.82
C ARG A 230 6.51 6.97 9.34
N ALA A 231 6.91 5.88 8.71
CA ALA A 231 8.24 5.75 8.13
C ALA A 231 8.47 6.80 7.01
N LYS A 232 7.47 7.01 6.16
CA LYS A 232 7.48 8.06 5.14
C LYS A 232 7.56 9.46 5.74
N ALA A 233 6.84 9.76 6.82
CA ALA A 233 6.91 11.07 7.47
C ALA A 233 8.31 11.39 8.01
N VAL A 234 9.03 10.38 8.50
CA VAL A 234 10.44 10.52 8.91
C VAL A 234 11.33 10.83 7.71
N MET A 235 11.17 10.11 6.59
CA MET A 235 11.86 10.43 5.33
C MET A 235 11.54 11.85 4.87
N ASP A 236 10.26 12.21 4.75
CA ASP A 236 9.80 13.52 4.29
C ASP A 236 10.38 14.65 5.17
N TYR A 237 10.47 14.43 6.49
CA TYR A 237 11.10 15.39 7.39
C TYR A 237 12.58 15.60 7.07
N LEU A 238 13.37 14.53 6.92
CA LEU A 238 14.80 14.63 6.59
C LEU A 238 15.02 15.24 5.20
N VAL A 239 14.17 14.91 4.23
CA VAL A 239 14.18 15.53 2.90
C VAL A 239 13.87 17.04 2.99
N SER A 240 12.90 17.44 3.81
CA SER A 240 12.58 18.86 4.03
C SER A 240 13.73 19.65 4.67
N LYS A 241 14.67 18.97 5.34
CA LYS A 241 15.90 19.56 5.88
C LYS A 241 17.04 19.66 4.85
N GLY A 242 16.87 19.09 3.67
CA GLY A 242 17.84 19.15 2.57
C GLY A 242 18.59 17.85 2.30
N VAL A 243 18.17 16.70 2.88
CA VAL A 243 18.73 15.40 2.49
C VAL A 243 18.12 14.97 1.16
N GLU A 244 18.95 14.50 0.23
CA GLU A 244 18.48 13.97 -1.06
C GLU A 244 17.55 12.76 -0.85
N LYS A 245 16.42 12.74 -1.57
CA LYS A 245 15.38 11.73 -1.40
C LYS A 245 15.91 10.32 -1.72
N GLU A 246 16.81 10.21 -2.67
CA GLU A 246 17.40 8.95 -3.14
C GLU A 246 18.25 8.27 -2.07
N ARG A 247 18.67 9.01 -1.03
CA ARG A 247 19.48 8.50 0.08
C ARG A 247 18.65 7.91 1.21
N ILE A 248 17.33 8.02 1.16
CA ILE A 248 16.44 7.57 2.22
C ILE A 248 15.34 6.71 1.60
N GLN A 249 15.33 5.43 1.97
CA GLN A 249 14.23 4.53 1.71
C GLN A 249 13.39 4.35 2.98
N TYR A 250 12.16 3.89 2.85
CA TYR A 250 11.30 3.59 4.00
C TYR A 250 10.47 2.32 3.77
N ILE A 251 10.06 1.67 4.85
CA ILE A 251 9.21 0.49 4.85
C ILE A 251 8.33 0.45 6.10
N GLY A 252 7.08 0.01 5.97
CA GLY A 252 6.17 -0.25 7.09
C GLY A 252 6.05 -1.74 7.40
N TYR A 253 6.21 -2.12 8.67
CA TYR A 253 6.02 -3.50 9.11
C TYR A 253 4.70 -3.74 9.84
N GLY A 254 3.91 -2.69 10.04
CA GLY A 254 2.71 -2.74 10.86
C GLY A 254 3.03 -3.38 12.22
N SER A 255 2.24 -4.38 12.62
CA SER A 255 2.41 -5.13 13.87
C SER A 255 3.12 -6.49 13.69
N THR A 256 3.65 -6.77 12.49
CA THR A 256 4.25 -8.09 12.15
C THR A 256 5.63 -8.36 12.78
N ARG A 257 6.33 -7.30 13.23
CA ARG A 257 7.65 -7.40 13.87
C ARG A 257 7.66 -6.78 15.27
N PRO A 258 6.89 -7.36 16.22
CA PRO A 258 6.83 -6.84 17.57
C PRO A 258 8.10 -7.18 18.35
N LYS A 259 8.56 -6.26 19.21
CA LYS A 259 9.60 -6.54 20.23
C LYS A 259 9.00 -7.26 21.44
N PHE A 260 7.74 -6.98 21.75
CA PHE A 260 6.96 -7.62 22.81
C PHE A 260 5.69 -8.24 22.24
N ILE A 261 5.35 -9.45 22.68
CA ILE A 261 4.18 -10.18 22.19
C ILE A 261 2.92 -9.32 22.34
N ILE A 262 2.10 -9.29 21.29
CA ILE A 262 0.80 -8.60 21.28
C ILE A 262 -0.27 -9.59 21.80
N PRO A 263 -1.19 -9.18 22.70
CA PRO A 263 -1.33 -7.85 23.27
C PRO A 263 -0.25 -7.54 24.32
N GLU A 264 0.22 -6.30 24.33
CA GLU A 264 1.24 -5.81 25.25
C GLU A 264 0.74 -5.75 26.70
N LYS A 265 1.61 -6.02 27.67
CA LYS A 265 1.23 -6.07 29.10
C LYS A 265 1.07 -4.70 29.73
N ASN A 266 1.75 -3.68 29.20
CA ASN A 266 1.80 -2.35 29.79
C ASN A 266 2.18 -1.29 28.73
N GLY A 267 2.11 -0.01 29.12
CA GLY A 267 2.44 1.10 28.24
C GLY A 267 3.89 1.13 27.75
N TYR A 268 4.83 0.56 28.51
CA TYR A 268 6.23 0.47 28.08
C TYR A 268 6.40 -0.52 26.93
N GLU A 269 5.84 -1.72 27.04
CA GLU A 269 5.85 -2.71 25.94
C GLU A 269 5.19 -2.15 24.67
N ALA A 270 4.06 -1.44 24.82
CA ALA A 270 3.38 -0.76 23.72
C ALA A 270 4.27 0.32 23.07
N LEU A 271 4.99 1.11 23.86
CA LEU A 271 5.96 2.09 23.35
C LEU A 271 7.11 1.41 22.61
N MET A 272 7.61 0.28 23.10
CA MET A 272 8.69 -0.46 22.44
C MET A 272 8.25 -1.12 21.11
N ASN A 273 6.98 -1.49 20.99
CA ASN A 273 6.42 -1.96 19.71
C ASN A 273 6.18 -0.81 18.73
N ARG A 274 5.66 0.33 19.20
CA ARG A 274 5.45 1.55 18.41
C ARG A 274 6.74 2.37 18.30
N ARG A 275 7.56 2.01 17.32
CA ARG A 275 8.91 2.58 17.14
C ARG A 275 9.22 2.89 15.69
N VAL A 276 10.30 3.64 15.50
CA VAL A 276 10.97 3.81 14.21
C VAL A 276 12.41 3.33 14.34
N GLU A 277 12.89 2.61 13.34
CA GLU A 277 14.27 2.12 13.29
C GLU A 277 14.95 2.60 12.01
N ILE A 278 16.27 2.76 12.04
CA ILE A 278 17.09 3.11 10.87
C ILE A 278 18.08 1.98 10.62
N VAL A 279 18.10 1.46 9.40
CA VAL A 279 19.14 0.57 8.91
C VAL A 279 20.12 1.35 8.06
N ILE A 280 21.41 1.16 8.30
CA ILE A 280 22.46 1.62 7.38
C ILE A 280 22.45 0.74 6.14
N GLN A 281 22.08 1.31 4.99
CA GLN A 281 21.99 0.56 3.73
C GLN A 281 23.33 0.49 3.02
N GLU A 282 24.00 1.64 2.89
CA GLU A 282 25.23 1.81 2.09
C GLU A 282 26.01 3.00 2.63
N LYS A 283 27.34 2.99 2.53
CA LYS A 283 28.23 4.05 2.99
C LYS A 283 29.16 4.61 1.93
#